data_AF-A0A074LPG2-F1
#
_entry.id   AF-A0A074LPG2-F1
#
_cell.length_a   1.000
_cell.length_b   1.000
_cell.length_c   1.000
_cell.angle_alpha   90.00
_cell.angle_beta   90.00
_cell.angle_gamma   90.00
#
_symmetry.space_group_name_H-M   'P 1'
#
loop_
_entity.id
_entity.type
_entity.pdbx_description
1 polymer ?
#
loop_
_entity_poly.entity_id
_entity_poly.type
_entity_poly.pdbx_seq_one_letter_code
_entity_poly.pdbx_strand_id
1 'polypeptide(L)'
;MKSWKRWTHALLLCGCALGGLLAAGSASAATPERPDVYVDGEWIRFDVQPQVFQYRTLVPMRMIFEALGADVSWDDATQTATAAKDGTVLRLTIGKNVATKNGVPMGLDVPAQLVNDRTMVPVRFVAESFGDEVLWNEALGRVTIHSVNAPKVRVIGDDTLHLQDGMTARMQALVRQKALADLVQNEIGKSYQQPVWIYLSNSAQGYRQNIAKYGQDPDAASVAAQAEGVTYGSRILLPLDKLTDDRLRTQTVAHEMMHVLLNQNGGLSLPSWVHEGLAWQTGLDAEFQSDPAVMRRQMDGMLRDYVLGIVEQGKYQPLLSKKEGTIDAMTSAGYNTELQDYLAYQYYVQTYGKPAFMNYLNRYLSGGANAFQAAAGVTESAFETNFRAYLEQETKRSSNGMEITLKVPDGFQGDLHLLAQGTGTTPTQQLLLQPGTHTLRIYRDGRVEGAKTQTAHDQAERDQSAVYLFVDLNRAVSEQGVTSDSGGMGFYDSYGEYYYGYAWLNTSAQGAIYPDTNKVLGVEILDVRAF
;
A
#
# COMPACT_ATOMS: atom_id res chain seq x y z
N MET A 1 -18.58 -0.98 -21.84
CA MET A 1 -17.65 0.00 -21.23
C MET A 1 -18.09 0.51 -19.84
N LYS A 2 -18.51 -0.36 -18.90
CA LYS A 2 -18.74 -0.01 -17.48
C LYS A 2 -17.75 -0.68 -16.52
N SER A 3 -17.00 -1.70 -16.98
CA SER A 3 -15.95 -2.39 -16.20
C SER A 3 -14.64 -1.61 -16.10
N TRP A 4 -14.28 -0.81 -17.12
CA TRP A 4 -13.09 0.04 -17.09
C TRP A 4 -13.13 1.08 -15.95
N LYS A 5 -14.33 1.53 -15.54
CA LYS A 5 -14.51 2.51 -14.46
C LYS A 5 -14.37 1.97 -13.04
N ARG A 6 -14.27 0.65 -12.86
CA ARG A 6 -14.14 0.05 -11.52
C ARG A 6 -12.72 0.12 -10.97
N TRP A 7 -11.71 0.19 -11.84
CA TRP A 7 -10.29 0.26 -11.48
C TRP A 7 -9.65 1.63 -11.74
N THR A 8 -10.44 2.64 -12.11
CA THR A 8 -9.96 4.02 -12.36
C THR A 8 -9.90 4.89 -11.09
N HIS A 9 -10.02 4.31 -9.89
CA HIS A 9 -10.10 5.08 -8.63
C HIS A 9 -8.94 4.84 -7.65
N ALA A 10 -7.79 4.34 -8.12
CA ALA A 10 -6.57 4.35 -7.33
C ALA A 10 -5.43 4.86 -8.21
N LEU A 11 -5.23 6.18 -8.19
CA LEU A 11 -4.07 6.83 -8.79
C LEU A 11 -3.23 7.30 -7.61
N LEU A 12 -2.43 6.39 -7.06
CA LEU A 12 -1.47 6.69 -6.01
C LEU A 12 -0.49 7.73 -6.54
N LEU A 13 -0.50 8.91 -5.92
CA LEU A 13 0.56 9.89 -6.06
C LEU A 13 1.22 9.94 -4.67
N CYS A 14 2.51 9.66 -4.59
CA CYS A 14 3.32 9.66 -3.37
C CYS A 14 4.33 10.80 -3.45
N GLY A 15 4.28 11.71 -2.48
CA GLY A 15 5.18 12.86 -2.42
C GLY A 15 6.36 12.62 -1.48
N CYS A 16 7.50 12.12 -1.96
CA CYS A 16 8.72 12.13 -1.15
C CYS A 16 9.32 13.55 -1.08
N ALA A 17 9.49 14.12 0.12
CA ALA A 17 10.16 15.43 0.31
C ALA A 17 11.45 15.30 1.15
N LEU A 18 12.54 15.91 0.67
CA LEU A 18 13.84 15.99 1.36
C LEU A 18 13.96 17.25 2.24
N GLY A 19 14.15 17.07 3.55
CA GLY A 19 14.48 18.15 4.49
C GLY A 19 15.95 18.12 4.93
N GLY A 20 16.68 19.22 4.74
CA GLY A 20 18.09 19.39 5.14
C GLY A 20 18.27 19.80 6.60
N LEU A 21 19.27 19.21 7.28
CA LEU A 21 19.66 19.53 8.66
C LEU A 21 20.67 20.69 8.71
N LEU A 22 20.46 21.63 9.65
CA LEU A 22 21.47 22.61 10.10
C LEU A 22 22.09 22.19 11.43
N ALA A 23 23.41 22.36 11.54
CA ALA A 23 24.20 22.06 12.73
C ALA A 23 24.04 23.14 13.81
N ALA A 24 23.84 22.72 15.06
CA ALA A 24 23.81 23.60 16.23
C ALA A 24 25.14 23.53 17.01
N GLY A 25 25.67 24.70 17.36
CA GLY A 25 26.83 24.85 18.25
C GLY A 25 26.47 24.64 19.72
N SER A 26 27.45 24.20 20.50
CA SER A 26 27.29 23.80 21.90
C SER A 26 27.18 25.00 22.85
N ALA A 27 26.14 24.99 23.68
CA ALA A 27 26.02 25.83 24.87
C ALA A 27 25.90 24.95 26.13
N SER A 28 26.49 25.40 27.23
CA SER A 28 26.45 24.74 28.53
C SER A 28 25.02 24.76 29.09
N ALA A 29 24.42 23.58 29.32
CA ALA A 29 22.99 23.44 29.63
C ALA A 29 22.67 23.72 31.10
N ALA A 30 21.76 24.66 31.34
CA ALA A 30 20.83 24.58 32.46
C ALA A 30 19.73 23.57 32.10
N THR A 31 19.19 22.82 33.08
CA THR A 31 18.06 21.90 32.85
C THR A 31 16.92 22.66 32.16
N PRO A 32 16.51 22.30 30.93
CA PRO A 32 15.47 23.05 30.24
C PRO A 32 14.15 22.97 31.01
N GLU A 33 13.48 24.11 31.21
CA GLU A 33 12.14 24.14 31.82
C GLU A 33 11.10 23.37 30.98
N ARG A 34 11.40 23.13 29.71
CA ARG A 34 10.56 22.43 28.72
C ARG A 34 11.31 21.28 28.08
N PRO A 35 11.28 20.09 28.68
CA PRO A 35 11.92 18.91 28.13
C PRO A 35 11.36 18.48 26.78
N ASP A 36 12.23 18.16 25.83
CA ASP A 36 11.83 17.40 24.64
C ASP A 36 11.50 15.96 25.04
N VAL A 37 10.47 15.37 24.43
CA VAL A 37 10.12 13.95 24.66
C VAL A 37 10.15 13.19 23.36
N TYR A 38 10.91 12.11 23.35
CA TYR A 38 10.98 11.16 22.25
C TYR A 38 10.41 9.82 22.70
N VAL A 39 9.55 9.21 21.89
CA VAL A 39 9.06 7.84 22.08
C VAL A 39 9.59 7.03 20.92
N ASP A 40 10.47 6.07 21.18
CA ASP A 40 11.03 5.16 20.18
C ASP A 40 11.56 5.88 18.93
N GLY A 41 12.35 6.93 19.16
CA GLY A 41 12.96 7.74 18.12
C GLY A 41 12.05 8.86 17.56
N GLU A 42 10.77 8.87 17.91
CA GLU A 42 9.80 9.86 17.44
C GLU A 42 9.67 11.04 18.40
N TRP A 43 9.91 12.27 17.92
CA TRP A 43 9.66 13.48 18.71
C TRP A 43 8.16 13.71 18.88
N ILE A 44 7.69 13.69 20.13
CA ILE A 44 6.29 13.93 20.45
C ILE A 44 6.05 15.43 20.60
N ARG A 45 5.14 15.95 19.76
CA ARG A 45 4.70 17.35 19.81
C ARG A 45 3.53 17.49 20.75
N PHE A 46 3.59 18.48 21.63
CA PHE A 46 2.55 18.77 22.62
C PHE A 46 1.91 20.13 22.36
N ASP A 47 0.59 20.20 22.54
CA ASP A 47 -0.17 21.43 22.63
C ASP A 47 0.07 22.16 23.96
N VAL A 48 0.22 21.41 25.05
CA VAL A 48 0.70 21.86 26.36
C VAL A 48 2.08 21.29 26.61
N GLN A 49 3.09 22.15 26.71
CA GLN A 49 4.48 21.71 26.79
C GLN A 49 4.77 20.92 28.07
N PRO A 50 5.64 19.89 28.00
CA PRO A 50 6.19 19.23 29.18
C PRO A 50 6.83 20.25 30.13
N GLN A 51 6.72 20.00 31.43
CA GLN A 51 7.26 20.92 32.45
C GLN A 51 7.98 20.14 33.53
N VAL A 52 9.03 20.75 34.09
CA VAL A 52 9.69 20.22 35.28
C VAL A 52 8.95 20.71 36.52
N PHE A 53 8.37 19.80 37.29
CA PHE A 53 7.73 20.07 38.58
C PHE A 53 8.37 19.21 39.65
N GLN A 54 8.92 19.83 40.70
CA GLN A 54 9.59 19.13 41.82
C GLN A 54 10.61 18.07 41.34
N TYR A 55 11.49 18.46 40.41
CA TYR A 55 12.51 17.58 39.82
C TYR A 55 11.94 16.35 39.08
N ARG A 56 10.68 16.43 38.62
CA ARG A 56 10.04 15.44 37.76
C ARG A 56 9.54 16.10 36.49
N THR A 57 9.81 15.47 35.36
CA THR A 57 9.22 15.87 34.08
C THR A 57 7.78 15.39 34.03
N LEU A 58 6.85 16.34 34.03
CA LEU A 58 5.44 16.12 33.79
C LEU A 58 5.13 16.28 32.30
N VAL A 59 4.38 15.33 31.76
CA VAL A 59 3.98 15.29 30.34
C VAL A 59 2.45 15.19 30.23
N PRO A 60 1.83 15.74 29.17
CA PRO A 60 0.43 15.48 28.87
C PRO A 60 0.19 13.99 28.70
N MET A 61 -0.66 13.43 29.55
CA MET A 61 -0.93 12.00 29.64
C MET A 61 -1.32 11.43 28.27
N ARG A 62 -2.41 11.95 27.69
CA ARG A 62 -3.01 11.43 26.46
C ARG A 62 -1.98 11.18 25.35
N MET A 63 -1.17 12.20 25.04
CA MET A 63 -0.22 12.15 23.92
C MET A 63 0.82 11.03 24.06
N ILE A 64 1.36 10.83 25.27
CA ILE A 64 2.36 9.76 25.50
C ILE A 64 1.68 8.40 25.50
N PHE A 65 0.53 8.26 26.16
CA PHE A 65 -0.19 7.00 26.23
C PHE A 65 -0.62 6.54 24.82
N GLU A 66 -1.15 7.44 23.99
CA GLU A 66 -1.53 7.14 22.60
C GLU A 66 -0.30 6.84 21.73
N ALA A 67 0.83 7.56 21.90
CA ALA A 67 2.09 7.25 21.21
C ALA A 67 2.68 5.87 21.60
N LEU A 68 2.38 5.39 22.81
CA LEU A 68 2.72 4.05 23.29
C LEU A 68 1.67 3.00 22.87
N GLY A 69 0.62 3.38 22.15
CA GLY A 69 -0.42 2.50 21.63
C GLY A 69 -1.56 2.20 22.61
N ALA A 70 -1.79 3.06 23.60
CA ALA A 70 -2.90 2.93 24.54
C ALA A 70 -4.10 3.78 24.14
N ASP A 71 -5.31 3.24 24.32
CA ASP A 71 -6.55 4.00 24.21
C ASP A 71 -6.78 4.82 25.47
N VAL A 72 -7.06 6.11 25.32
CA VAL A 72 -7.23 7.03 26.47
C VAL A 72 -8.64 7.62 26.51
N SER A 73 -9.34 7.40 27.62
CA SER A 73 -10.66 7.97 27.91
C SER A 73 -10.65 8.85 29.17
N TRP A 74 -11.63 9.74 29.25
CA TRP A 74 -11.81 10.69 30.35
C TRP A 74 -13.21 10.53 30.94
N ASP A 75 -13.29 10.40 32.26
CA ASP A 75 -14.54 10.45 33.03
C ASP A 75 -14.60 11.76 33.81
N ASP A 76 -15.51 12.64 33.38
CA ASP A 76 -15.64 13.99 33.94
C ASP A 76 -16.23 14.00 35.35
N ALA A 77 -17.18 13.09 35.63
CA ALA A 77 -17.86 13.01 36.92
C ALA A 77 -16.88 12.62 38.05
N THR A 78 -15.91 11.77 37.72
CA THR A 78 -14.91 11.27 38.68
C THR A 78 -13.54 11.90 38.50
N GLN A 79 -13.38 12.83 37.54
CA GLN A 79 -12.11 13.46 37.18
C GLN A 79 -10.98 12.43 37.01
N THR A 80 -11.29 11.35 36.29
CA THR A 80 -10.42 10.18 36.14
C THR A 80 -10.07 9.94 34.68
N ALA A 81 -8.77 9.95 34.39
CA ALA A 81 -8.23 9.51 33.12
C ALA A 81 -8.00 7.98 33.15
N THR A 82 -8.44 7.29 32.10
CA THR A 82 -8.22 5.84 31.94
C THR A 82 -7.41 5.59 30.68
N ALA A 83 -6.33 4.83 30.79
CA ALA A 83 -5.56 4.36 29.65
C ALA A 83 -5.58 2.83 29.57
N ALA A 84 -5.88 2.27 28.40
CA ALA A 84 -5.96 0.83 28.19
C ALA A 84 -5.05 0.36 27.04
N LYS A 85 -4.22 -0.66 27.28
CA LYS A 85 -3.33 -1.26 26.27
C LYS A 85 -3.05 -2.71 26.63
N ASP A 86 -3.17 -3.62 25.67
CA ASP A 86 -2.78 -5.05 25.79
C ASP A 86 -3.27 -5.71 27.11
N GLY A 87 -4.52 -5.45 27.51
CA GLY A 87 -5.12 -5.97 28.76
C GLY A 87 -4.68 -5.26 30.05
N THR A 88 -3.81 -4.25 29.96
CA THR A 88 -3.47 -3.34 31.06
C THR A 88 -4.39 -2.14 31.05
N VAL A 89 -5.02 -1.85 32.19
CA VAL A 89 -5.88 -0.69 32.42
C VAL A 89 -5.31 0.15 33.55
N LEU A 90 -4.94 1.38 33.23
CA LEU A 90 -4.48 2.38 34.18
C LEU A 90 -5.60 3.38 34.45
N ARG A 91 -5.83 3.70 35.71
CA ARG A 91 -6.75 4.76 36.13
C ARG A 91 -6.03 5.76 37.00
N LEU A 92 -6.19 7.03 36.68
CA LEU A 92 -5.50 8.14 37.30
C LEU A 92 -6.51 9.25 37.61
N THR A 93 -6.70 9.54 38.89
CA THR A 93 -7.61 10.59 39.35
C THR A 93 -6.81 11.87 39.64
N ILE A 94 -7.31 13.01 39.16
CA ILE A 94 -6.64 14.31 39.33
C ILE A 94 -6.45 14.65 40.81
N GLY A 95 -5.28 15.23 41.13
CA GLY A 95 -4.92 15.65 42.49
C GLY A 95 -4.54 14.49 43.42
N LYS A 96 -4.60 13.24 42.95
CA LYS A 96 -4.13 12.08 43.70
C LYS A 96 -2.69 11.73 43.30
N ASN A 97 -1.96 11.25 44.30
CA ASN A 97 -0.62 10.68 44.24
C ASN A 97 -0.64 9.13 44.18
N VAL A 98 -1.82 8.56 43.91
CA VAL A 98 -2.02 7.13 43.71
C VAL A 98 -2.85 6.93 42.45
N ALA A 99 -2.37 6.06 41.57
CA ALA A 99 -3.07 5.53 40.42
C ALA A 99 -3.40 4.05 40.65
N THR A 100 -4.15 3.42 39.75
CA THR A 100 -4.32 1.95 39.78
C THR A 100 -3.95 1.33 38.44
N LYS A 101 -3.21 0.21 38.46
CA LYS A 101 -2.95 -0.65 37.30
C LYS A 101 -3.69 -1.96 37.49
N ASN A 102 -4.64 -2.27 36.62
CA ASN A 102 -5.51 -3.45 36.74
C ASN A 102 -6.18 -3.56 38.12
N GLY A 103 -6.58 -2.43 38.70
CA GLY A 103 -7.16 -2.34 40.04
C GLY A 103 -6.16 -2.38 41.20
N VAL A 104 -4.88 -2.63 40.95
CA VAL A 104 -3.82 -2.61 41.98
C VAL A 104 -3.26 -1.19 42.14
N PRO A 105 -3.24 -0.61 43.35
CA PRO A 105 -2.69 0.73 43.58
C PRO A 105 -1.20 0.85 43.25
N MET A 106 -0.82 1.99 42.65
CA MET A 106 0.55 2.38 42.32
C MET A 106 0.79 3.83 42.73
N GLY A 107 1.92 4.10 43.39
CA GLY A 107 2.30 5.46 43.80
C GLY A 107 2.79 6.31 42.63
N LEU A 108 2.53 7.62 42.70
CA LEU A 108 3.10 8.63 41.82
C LEU A 108 4.12 9.47 42.60
N ASP A 109 5.28 9.74 42.01
CA ASP A 109 6.32 10.58 42.62
C ASP A 109 5.83 12.01 42.91
N VAL A 110 4.95 12.53 42.06
CA VAL A 110 4.24 13.79 42.23
C VAL A 110 2.79 13.58 41.78
N PRO A 111 1.80 14.27 42.37
CA PRO A 111 0.40 14.07 42.03
C PRO A 111 0.11 14.42 40.57
N ALA A 112 -0.89 13.76 39.99
CA ALA A 112 -1.44 14.16 38.69
C ALA A 112 -2.03 15.57 38.78
N GLN A 113 -1.69 16.43 37.82
CA GLN A 113 -2.13 17.83 37.81
C GLN A 113 -2.93 18.16 36.57
N LEU A 114 -3.81 19.14 36.68
CA LEU A 114 -4.49 19.72 35.53
C LEU A 114 -3.77 21.04 35.16
N VAL A 115 -3.25 21.14 33.95
CA VAL A 115 -2.59 22.35 33.43
C VAL A 115 -3.13 22.64 32.04
N ASN A 116 -3.74 23.82 31.85
CA ASN A 116 -4.36 24.22 30.58
C ASN A 116 -5.27 23.12 29.99
N ASP A 117 -6.15 22.56 30.83
CA ASP A 117 -7.07 21.47 30.48
C ASP A 117 -6.40 20.18 29.95
N ARG A 118 -5.15 19.94 30.38
CA ARG A 118 -4.43 18.68 30.15
C ARG A 118 -4.06 18.03 31.47
N THR A 119 -4.27 16.72 31.54
CA THR A 119 -3.79 15.89 32.65
C THR A 119 -2.29 15.69 32.50
N MET A 120 -1.51 16.24 33.42
CA MET A 120 -0.07 16.18 33.47
C MET A 120 0.38 15.11 34.48
N VAL A 121 1.23 14.19 34.03
CA VAL A 121 1.70 13.04 34.82
C VAL A 121 3.21 12.85 34.70
N PRO A 122 3.89 12.27 35.72
CA PRO A 122 5.31 11.96 35.63
C PRO A 122 5.60 11.03 34.47
N VAL A 123 6.50 11.43 33.56
CA VAL A 123 6.81 10.64 32.35
C VAL A 123 7.30 9.23 32.67
N ARG A 124 8.06 9.07 33.76
CA ARG A 124 8.54 7.77 34.22
C ARG A 124 7.38 6.84 34.61
N PHE A 125 6.40 7.37 35.34
CA PHE A 125 5.21 6.60 35.70
C PHE A 125 4.48 6.10 34.46
N VAL A 126 4.37 6.94 33.41
CA VAL A 126 3.70 6.55 32.16
C VAL A 126 4.39 5.36 31.51
N ALA A 127 5.69 5.46 31.28
CA ALA A 127 6.45 4.41 30.58
C ALA A 127 6.54 3.12 31.40
N GLU A 128 6.89 3.20 32.69
CA GLU A 128 7.03 2.02 33.56
C GLU A 128 5.70 1.30 33.75
N SER A 129 4.56 2.01 33.67
CA SER A 129 3.24 1.40 33.75
C SER A 129 2.97 0.40 32.62
N PHE A 130 3.65 0.50 31.48
CA PHE A 130 3.62 -0.49 30.39
C PHE A 130 4.87 -1.35 30.28
N GLY A 131 5.83 -1.19 31.19
CA GLY A 131 7.12 -1.90 31.15
C GLY A 131 8.11 -1.31 30.14
N ASP A 132 7.94 -0.04 29.77
CA ASP A 132 8.83 0.69 28.87
C ASP A 132 9.94 1.40 29.67
N GLU A 133 11.10 1.61 29.04
CA GLU A 133 12.26 2.24 29.66
C GLU A 133 12.27 3.76 29.42
N VAL A 134 12.75 4.54 30.39
CA VAL A 134 12.89 6.00 30.26
C VAL A 134 14.30 6.46 30.56
N LEU A 135 14.87 7.17 29.60
CA LEU A 135 16.19 7.79 29.69
C LEU A 135 16.04 9.31 29.74
N TRP A 136 16.84 9.95 30.59
CA TRP A 136 17.02 11.39 30.62
C TRP A 136 18.40 11.74 30.10
N ASN A 137 18.46 12.57 29.06
CA ASN A 137 19.69 13.17 28.58
C ASN A 137 19.76 14.62 29.08
N GLU A 138 20.63 14.84 30.06
CA GLU A 138 20.79 16.15 30.70
C GLU A 138 21.37 17.21 29.75
N ALA A 139 22.34 16.83 28.91
CA ALA A 139 22.99 17.74 27.98
C ALA A 139 22.04 18.30 26.91
N LEU A 140 21.06 17.48 26.50
CA LEU A 140 20.04 17.86 25.51
C LEU A 140 18.71 18.30 26.16
N GLY A 141 18.57 18.14 27.48
CA GLY A 141 17.29 18.30 28.17
C GLY A 141 16.17 17.46 27.59
N ARG A 142 16.44 16.18 27.32
CA ARG A 142 15.56 15.29 26.56
C ARG A 142 15.17 14.05 27.35
N VAL A 143 13.89 13.73 27.34
CA VAL A 143 13.37 12.43 27.75
C VAL A 143 13.28 11.52 26.53
N THR A 144 13.72 10.28 26.66
CA THR A 144 13.56 9.23 25.64
C THR A 144 12.88 8.03 26.27
N ILE A 145 11.76 7.59 25.69
CA ILE A 145 11.03 6.40 26.08
C ILE A 145 11.35 5.30 25.06
N HIS A 146 11.82 4.15 25.53
CA HIS A 146 12.06 2.96 24.71
C HIS A 146 11.04 1.88 25.09
N SER A 147 10.17 1.56 24.15
CA SER A 147 9.14 0.56 24.35
C SER A 147 9.71 -0.84 24.16
N VAL A 148 9.74 -1.63 25.24
CA VAL A 148 10.45 -2.93 25.26
C VAL A 148 9.75 -4.00 24.40
N ASN A 149 8.41 -3.93 24.30
CA ASN A 149 7.59 -4.93 23.60
C ASN A 149 6.74 -4.34 22.46
N ALA A 150 7.03 -3.12 22.01
CA ALA A 150 6.18 -2.48 21.02
C ALA A 150 6.36 -3.05 19.61
N PRO A 151 5.30 -3.02 18.79
CA PRO A 151 5.43 -3.39 17.39
C PRO A 151 6.36 -2.40 16.68
N LYS A 152 7.18 -2.93 15.76
CA LYS A 152 8.01 -2.12 14.86
C LYS A 152 7.19 -1.21 13.94
N VAL A 153 5.90 -1.51 13.75
CA VAL A 153 4.96 -0.68 12.99
C VAL A 153 3.80 -0.29 13.89
N ARG A 154 3.59 1.02 14.07
CA ARG A 154 2.58 1.61 14.95
C ARG A 154 1.58 2.37 14.13
N VAL A 155 0.31 2.06 14.33
CA VAL A 155 -0.78 2.85 13.77
C VAL A 155 -1.30 3.78 14.85
N ILE A 156 -1.26 5.08 14.57
CA ILE A 156 -1.79 6.14 15.42
C ILE A 156 -3.01 6.72 14.73
N GLY A 157 -4.09 6.83 15.49
CA GLY A 157 -5.18 7.69 15.09
C GLY A 157 -4.96 9.11 15.60
N ASP A 158 -4.61 10.06 14.73
CA ASP A 158 -4.44 11.47 15.11
C ASP A 158 -5.22 12.41 14.19
N ASP A 159 -6.56 12.39 14.27
CA ASP A 159 -7.42 13.41 13.68
C ASP A 159 -7.93 14.33 14.80
N THR A 160 -7.80 15.64 14.62
CA THR A 160 -8.31 16.64 15.56
C THR A 160 -9.84 16.59 15.70
N LEU A 161 -10.52 15.91 14.77
CA LEU A 161 -11.94 15.55 14.80
C LEU A 161 -12.09 14.03 14.81
N HIS A 162 -12.12 13.45 16.01
CA HIS A 162 -12.61 12.09 16.30
C HIS A 162 -12.15 10.96 15.35
N LEU A 163 -11.02 10.33 15.67
CA LEU A 163 -10.84 8.90 15.36
C LEU A 163 -11.57 8.07 16.41
N GLN A 164 -12.90 8.10 16.37
CA GLN A 164 -13.79 7.36 17.26
C GLN A 164 -14.57 6.29 16.52
N ASP A 165 -13.92 5.35 15.83
CA ASP A 165 -14.63 4.26 15.13
C ASP A 165 -13.87 2.91 15.10
N GLY A 166 -12.81 2.76 15.90
CA GLY A 166 -12.00 1.53 15.91
C GLY A 166 -11.11 1.32 14.67
N MET A 167 -11.05 2.30 13.76
CA MET A 167 -10.24 2.21 12.54
C MET A 167 -8.74 2.07 12.81
N THR A 168 -8.21 2.74 13.84
CA THR A 168 -6.82 2.56 14.29
C THR A 168 -6.52 1.10 14.61
N ALA A 169 -7.39 0.45 15.37
CA ALA A 169 -7.26 -0.97 15.71
C ALA A 169 -7.41 -1.86 14.47
N ARG A 170 -8.36 -1.56 13.57
CA ARG A 170 -8.54 -2.28 12.30
C ARG A 170 -7.29 -2.19 11.41
N MET A 171 -6.72 -1.00 11.25
CA MET A 171 -5.50 -0.79 10.47
C MET A 171 -4.29 -1.46 11.11
N GLN A 172 -4.16 -1.38 12.44
CA GLN A 172 -3.10 -2.11 13.15
C GLN A 172 -3.25 -3.63 12.97
N ALA A 173 -4.47 -4.15 13.00
CA ALA A 173 -4.75 -5.56 12.73
C ALA A 173 -4.46 -5.94 11.28
N LEU A 174 -4.81 -5.09 10.31
CA LEU A 174 -4.52 -5.29 8.88
C LEU A 174 -3.02 -5.43 8.64
N VAL A 175 -2.21 -4.48 9.16
CA VAL A 175 -0.73 -4.52 9.06
C VAL A 175 -0.16 -5.84 9.60
N ARG A 176 -0.68 -6.31 10.75
CA ARG A 176 -0.22 -7.55 11.41
C ARG A 176 -0.67 -8.80 10.65
N GLN A 177 -1.94 -8.90 10.30
CA GLN A 177 -2.53 -10.07 9.64
C GLN A 177 -1.98 -10.28 8.24
N LYS A 178 -1.68 -9.20 7.53
CA LYS A 178 -1.03 -9.23 6.21
C LYS A 178 0.49 -9.38 6.28
N ALA A 179 1.08 -9.39 7.48
CA ALA A 179 2.54 -9.47 7.69
C ALA A 179 3.33 -8.42 6.89
N LEU A 180 2.80 -7.19 6.76
CA LEU A 180 3.34 -6.19 5.84
C LEU A 180 4.79 -5.81 6.14
N ALA A 181 5.17 -5.75 7.42
CA ALA A 181 6.56 -5.46 7.80
C ALA A 181 7.53 -6.53 7.30
N ASP A 182 7.15 -7.81 7.37
CA ASP A 182 8.01 -8.90 6.91
C ASP A 182 8.04 -8.95 5.39
N LEU A 183 6.90 -8.77 4.72
CA LEU A 183 6.82 -8.68 3.26
C LEU A 183 7.76 -7.59 2.72
N VAL A 184 7.64 -6.36 3.24
CA VAL A 184 8.43 -5.21 2.80
C VAL A 184 9.92 -5.40 3.12
N GLN A 185 10.26 -5.88 4.31
CA GLN A 185 11.66 -6.14 4.70
C GLN A 185 12.32 -7.22 3.85
N ASN A 186 11.58 -8.29 3.52
CA ASN A 186 12.08 -9.40 2.73
C ASN A 186 12.31 -9.02 1.26
N GLU A 187 11.52 -8.08 0.72
CA GLU A 187 11.62 -7.64 -0.68
C GLU A 187 13.00 -7.05 -1.01
N ILE A 188 13.69 -6.47 -0.03
CA ILE A 188 15.08 -5.99 -0.16
C ILE A 188 16.07 -6.53 0.87
N GLY A 189 15.69 -7.51 1.69
CA GLY A 189 16.55 -8.10 2.72
C GLY A 189 17.12 -7.08 3.71
N LYS A 190 16.35 -6.04 4.06
CA LYS A 190 16.70 -5.03 5.07
C LYS A 190 15.74 -5.08 6.25
N SER A 191 16.07 -4.38 7.31
CA SER A 191 15.20 -4.25 8.47
C SER A 191 14.92 -2.79 8.77
N TYR A 192 13.77 -2.53 9.37
CA TYR A 192 13.49 -1.25 9.98
C TYR A 192 14.46 -1.02 11.15
N GLN A 193 15.20 0.08 11.08
CA GLN A 193 16.17 0.53 12.10
C GLN A 193 15.49 1.34 13.19
N GLN A 194 14.32 1.92 12.90
CA GLN A 194 13.47 2.67 13.81
C GLN A 194 12.02 2.23 13.59
N PRO A 195 11.11 2.42 14.57
CA PRO A 195 9.70 2.14 14.34
C PRO A 195 9.14 2.94 13.17
N VAL A 196 8.20 2.33 12.47
CA VAL A 196 7.37 2.94 11.44
C VAL A 196 6.09 3.47 12.09
N TRP A 197 5.78 4.74 11.87
CA TRP A 197 4.61 5.40 12.43
C TRP A 197 3.60 5.70 11.33
N ILE A 198 2.39 5.18 11.45
CA ILE A 198 1.31 5.35 10.48
C ILE A 198 0.25 6.23 11.12
N TYR A 199 0.15 7.48 10.68
CA TYR A 199 -0.84 8.46 11.14
C TYR A 199 -2.06 8.44 10.24
N LEU A 200 -3.22 8.12 10.81
CA LEU A 200 -4.49 8.06 10.10
C LEU A 200 -5.22 9.40 10.20
N SER A 201 -5.89 9.80 9.12
CA SER A 201 -6.78 10.96 9.06
C SER A 201 -8.12 10.56 8.46
N ASN A 202 -9.23 10.96 9.10
CA ASN A 202 -10.60 10.66 8.62
C ASN A 202 -11.15 11.74 7.68
N SER A 203 -10.44 12.86 7.54
CA SER A 203 -10.84 13.97 6.69
C SER A 203 -9.66 14.55 5.92
N ALA A 204 -9.94 15.11 4.74
CA ALA A 204 -8.95 15.87 3.98
C ALA A 204 -8.31 17.02 4.78
N GLN A 205 -9.07 17.66 5.69
CA GLN A 205 -8.54 18.68 6.58
C GLN A 205 -7.55 18.10 7.60
N GLY A 206 -7.92 16.99 8.26
CA GLY A 206 -7.05 16.28 9.19
C GLY A 206 -5.78 15.79 8.50
N TYR A 207 -5.89 15.26 7.28
CA TYR A 207 -4.75 14.79 6.50
C TYR A 207 -3.75 15.93 6.20
N ARG A 208 -4.25 17.07 5.71
CA ARG A 208 -3.42 18.27 5.50
C ARG A 208 -2.76 18.76 6.80
N GLN A 209 -3.50 18.77 7.92
CA GLN A 209 -2.95 19.18 9.22
C GLN A 209 -1.86 18.22 9.69
N ASN A 210 -2.05 16.92 9.50
CA ASN A 210 -1.07 15.89 9.83
C ASN A 210 0.18 16.03 8.96
N ILE A 211 0.06 16.31 7.66
CA ILE A 211 1.22 16.58 6.80
C ILE A 211 2.00 17.80 7.31
N ALA A 212 1.31 18.91 7.60
CA ALA A 212 1.96 20.10 8.14
C ALA A 212 2.63 19.85 9.51
N LYS A 213 1.99 19.05 10.37
CA LYS A 213 2.46 18.75 11.72
C LYS A 213 3.63 17.77 11.73
N TYR A 214 3.51 16.66 11.02
CA TYR A 214 4.43 15.52 11.10
C TYR A 214 5.43 15.46 9.95
N GLY A 215 5.00 15.83 8.74
CA GLY A 215 5.88 15.98 7.58
C GLY A 215 6.68 17.29 7.61
N GLN A 216 6.14 18.32 8.28
CA GLN A 216 6.68 19.69 8.28
C GLN A 216 6.77 20.28 6.86
N ASP A 217 5.86 19.85 6.00
CA ASP A 217 5.84 20.23 4.60
C ASP A 217 5.28 21.65 4.44
N PRO A 218 6.05 22.60 3.88
CA PRO A 218 5.57 23.97 3.66
C PRO A 218 4.42 24.03 2.63
N ASP A 219 4.26 23.00 1.79
CA ASP A 219 3.17 22.88 0.80
C ASP A 219 2.22 21.71 1.12
N ALA A 220 1.99 21.47 2.42
CA ALA A 220 1.08 20.43 2.90
C ALA A 220 -0.31 20.42 2.21
N ALA A 221 -0.79 21.57 1.74
CA ALA A 221 -2.07 21.68 1.06
C ALA A 221 -2.05 21.02 -0.34
N SER A 222 -1.01 21.28 -1.14
CA SER A 222 -0.86 20.67 -2.46
C SER A 222 -0.62 19.17 -2.36
N VAL A 223 0.25 18.76 -1.43
CA VAL A 223 0.52 17.36 -1.13
C VAL A 223 -0.77 16.64 -0.75
N ALA A 224 -1.54 17.17 0.20
CA ALA A 224 -2.78 16.55 0.67
C ALA A 224 -3.84 16.41 -0.44
N ALA A 225 -3.90 17.36 -1.37
CA ALA A 225 -4.85 17.34 -2.48
C ALA A 225 -4.57 16.18 -3.44
N GLN A 226 -3.29 15.89 -3.70
CA GLN A 226 -2.87 14.94 -4.72
C GLN A 226 -2.62 13.54 -4.13
N ALA A 227 -1.99 13.47 -2.97
CA ALA A 227 -1.44 12.23 -2.47
C ALA A 227 -2.47 11.31 -1.80
N GLU A 228 -2.40 10.00 -2.09
CA GLU A 228 -3.24 8.95 -1.46
C GLU A 228 -2.56 8.32 -0.23
N GLY A 229 -1.31 8.69 0.01
CA GLY A 229 -0.48 8.42 1.17
C GLY A 229 0.80 9.24 1.05
N VAL A 230 1.51 9.47 2.14
CA VAL A 230 2.83 10.12 2.05
C VAL A 230 3.77 9.69 3.15
N THR A 231 5.04 9.53 2.81
CA THR A 231 6.12 9.17 3.74
C THR A 231 7.07 10.33 4.02
N TYR A 232 7.32 10.61 5.30
CA TYR A 232 8.37 11.50 5.77
C TYR A 232 9.27 10.79 6.80
N GLY A 233 10.46 10.37 6.37
CA GLY A 233 11.39 9.62 7.21
C GLY A 233 10.79 8.28 7.63
N SER A 234 10.46 8.14 8.91
CA SER A 234 9.82 6.94 9.48
C SER A 234 8.30 7.07 9.66
N ARG A 235 7.69 8.14 9.12
CA ARG A 235 6.28 8.47 9.29
C ARG A 235 5.55 8.28 7.98
N ILE A 236 4.39 7.65 8.03
CA ILE A 236 3.44 7.48 6.95
C ILE A 236 2.18 8.24 7.37
N LEU A 237 1.62 9.04 6.48
CA LEU A 237 0.37 9.76 6.72
C LEU A 237 -0.67 9.29 5.70
N LEU A 238 -1.84 8.86 6.17
CA LEU A 238 -2.87 8.23 5.33
C LEU A 238 -4.23 8.94 5.42
N PRO A 239 -4.81 9.37 4.29
CA PRO A 239 -6.18 9.86 4.18
C PRO A 239 -7.18 8.70 4.01
N LEU A 240 -7.87 8.31 5.09
CA LEU A 240 -8.80 7.17 5.07
C LEU A 240 -10.02 7.39 4.17
N ASP A 241 -10.38 8.63 3.87
CA ASP A 241 -11.46 8.99 2.94
C ASP A 241 -11.13 8.65 1.48
N LYS A 242 -9.83 8.58 1.13
CA LYS A 242 -9.37 8.12 -0.19
C LYS A 242 -9.21 6.60 -0.26
N LEU A 243 -9.02 5.94 0.89
CA LEU A 243 -8.76 4.49 0.99
C LEU A 243 -10.03 3.73 1.38
N THR A 244 -10.87 3.44 0.39
CA THR A 244 -12.26 3.00 0.59
C THR A 244 -12.41 1.58 1.14
N ASP A 245 -11.46 0.69 0.88
CA ASP A 245 -11.48 -0.70 1.32
C ASP A 245 -10.12 -1.22 1.82
N ASP A 246 -10.11 -2.43 2.38
CA ASP A 246 -8.90 -3.03 2.94
C ASP A 246 -7.90 -3.48 1.86
N ARG A 247 -8.32 -3.65 0.61
CA ARG A 247 -7.42 -4.00 -0.51
C ARG A 247 -6.54 -2.79 -0.84
N LEU A 248 -7.14 -1.63 -1.06
CA LEU A 248 -6.43 -0.36 -1.27
C LEU A 248 -5.56 0.00 -0.05
N ARG A 249 -6.08 -0.12 1.17
CA ARG A 249 -5.29 0.14 2.40
C ARG A 249 -4.06 -0.77 2.49
N THR A 250 -4.19 -2.05 2.13
CA THR A 250 -3.07 -3.00 2.15
C THR A 250 -1.98 -2.57 1.18
N GLN A 251 -2.37 -2.25 -0.05
CA GLN A 251 -1.46 -1.81 -1.10
C GLN A 251 -0.73 -0.52 -0.69
N THR A 252 -1.49 0.53 -0.33
CA THR A 252 -0.93 1.85 0.02
C THR A 252 -0.01 1.76 1.23
N VAL A 253 -0.39 1.02 2.29
CA VAL A 253 0.47 0.89 3.47
C VAL A 253 1.78 0.19 3.11
N ALA A 254 1.75 -0.90 2.34
CA ALA A 254 2.96 -1.61 1.94
C ALA A 254 3.86 -0.77 1.04
N HIS A 255 3.28 0.02 0.12
CA HIS A 255 3.99 1.01 -0.70
C HIS A 255 4.76 2.01 0.16
N GLU A 256 4.07 2.69 1.06
CA GLU A 256 4.68 3.70 1.94
C GLU A 256 5.69 3.10 2.92
N MET A 257 5.43 1.89 3.39
CA MET A 257 6.35 1.13 4.23
C MET A 257 7.68 0.82 3.53
N MET A 258 7.68 0.65 2.20
CA MET A 258 8.91 0.48 1.41
C MET A 258 9.72 1.77 1.37
N HIS A 259 9.07 2.93 1.21
CA HIS A 259 9.78 4.22 1.32
C HIS A 259 10.42 4.40 2.68
N VAL A 260 9.71 4.09 3.77
CA VAL A 260 10.30 4.14 5.12
C VAL A 260 11.50 3.22 5.24
N LEU A 261 11.42 2.00 4.69
CA LEU A 261 12.52 1.04 4.76
C LEU A 261 13.76 1.57 4.02
N LEU A 262 13.59 2.13 2.82
CA LEU A 262 14.65 2.77 2.06
C LEU A 262 15.24 3.97 2.82
N ASN A 263 14.39 4.84 3.36
CA ASN A 263 14.81 6.02 4.12
C ASN A 263 15.72 5.66 5.29
N GLN A 264 15.32 4.66 6.08
CA GLN A 264 16.06 4.21 7.27
C GLN A 264 17.37 3.48 6.94
N ASN A 265 17.55 3.03 5.69
CA ASN A 265 18.71 2.25 5.27
C ASN A 265 19.63 3.01 4.29
N GLY A 266 19.46 4.33 4.15
CA GLY A 266 20.33 5.19 3.33
C GLY A 266 19.92 5.32 1.86
N GLY A 267 18.68 4.96 1.54
CA GLY A 267 18.12 4.97 0.18
C GLY A 267 17.50 6.29 -0.28
N LEU A 268 17.48 7.33 0.57
CA LEU A 268 16.81 8.62 0.31
C LEU A 268 17.17 9.29 -1.02
N SER A 269 18.36 9.02 -1.57
CA SER A 269 18.86 9.64 -2.81
C SER A 269 18.87 8.68 -4.00
N LEU A 270 18.24 7.51 -3.87
CA LEU A 270 18.03 6.62 -5.00
C LEU A 270 17.16 7.33 -6.06
N PRO A 271 17.36 7.02 -7.36
CA PRO A 271 16.49 7.52 -8.43
C PRO A 271 15.01 7.19 -8.19
N SER A 272 14.10 8.03 -8.72
CA SER A 272 12.65 7.86 -8.54
C SER A 272 12.19 6.48 -9.02
N TRP A 273 12.70 6.04 -10.18
CA TRP A 273 12.34 4.74 -10.74
C TRP A 273 12.67 3.55 -9.82
N VAL A 274 13.66 3.70 -8.94
CA VAL A 274 13.96 2.70 -7.91
C VAL A 274 13.04 2.88 -6.70
N HIS A 275 12.85 4.11 -6.22
CA HIS A 275 12.06 4.40 -5.02
C HIS A 275 10.58 4.04 -5.24
N GLU A 276 9.97 4.61 -6.26
CA GLU A 276 8.55 4.44 -6.59
C GLU A 276 8.29 3.10 -7.26
N GLY A 277 9.16 2.66 -8.16
CA GLY A 277 8.99 1.38 -8.84
C GLY A 277 9.00 0.18 -7.87
N LEU A 278 9.88 0.21 -6.88
CA LEU A 278 9.94 -0.81 -5.84
C LEU A 278 8.79 -0.69 -4.84
N ALA A 279 8.36 0.52 -4.51
CA ALA A 279 7.19 0.74 -3.64
C ALA A 279 5.91 0.22 -4.30
N TRP A 280 5.68 0.50 -5.59
CA TRP A 280 4.57 -0.06 -6.37
C TRP A 280 4.62 -1.58 -6.45
N GLN A 281 5.79 -2.16 -6.72
CA GLN A 281 5.98 -3.61 -6.69
C GLN A 281 5.52 -4.19 -5.34
N THR A 282 6.00 -3.61 -4.24
CA THR A 282 5.72 -4.08 -2.88
C THR A 282 4.25 -3.91 -2.51
N GLY A 283 3.64 -2.79 -2.91
CA GLY A 283 2.21 -2.53 -2.75
C GLY A 283 1.37 -3.58 -3.45
N LEU A 284 1.67 -3.87 -4.71
CA LEU A 284 0.97 -4.89 -5.49
C LEU A 284 1.23 -6.32 -4.96
N ASP A 285 2.44 -6.61 -4.48
CA ASP A 285 2.74 -7.90 -3.83
C ASP A 285 1.88 -8.09 -2.59
N ALA A 286 1.73 -7.06 -1.76
CA ALA A 286 0.88 -7.11 -0.57
C ALA A 286 -0.61 -7.20 -0.90
N GLU A 287 -1.06 -6.47 -1.93
CA GLU A 287 -2.44 -6.50 -2.41
C GLU A 287 -2.83 -7.90 -2.89
N PHE A 288 -2.00 -8.49 -3.76
CA PHE A 288 -2.27 -9.75 -4.45
C PHE A 288 -1.68 -10.98 -3.74
N GLN A 289 -1.10 -10.87 -2.54
CA GLN A 289 -0.41 -11.98 -1.86
C GLN A 289 -1.28 -13.24 -1.64
N SER A 290 -2.60 -13.08 -1.63
CA SER A 290 -3.58 -14.18 -1.46
C SER A 290 -4.43 -14.41 -2.70
N ASP A 291 -4.19 -13.65 -3.77
CA ASP A 291 -4.92 -13.76 -5.02
C ASP A 291 -4.22 -14.73 -5.98
N PRO A 292 -4.97 -15.36 -6.89
CA PRO A 292 -4.40 -16.15 -7.98
C PRO A 292 -3.47 -15.30 -8.85
N ALA A 293 -2.34 -15.88 -9.28
CA ALA A 293 -1.33 -15.17 -10.05
C ALA A 293 -1.85 -14.56 -11.36
N VAL A 294 -2.92 -15.11 -11.94
CA VAL A 294 -3.58 -14.54 -13.13
C VAL A 294 -4.19 -13.16 -12.86
N MET A 295 -4.69 -12.91 -11.65
CA MET A 295 -5.23 -11.62 -11.24
C MET A 295 -4.12 -10.58 -11.11
N ARG A 296 -2.96 -10.97 -10.58
CA ARG A 296 -1.78 -10.10 -10.53
C ARG A 296 -1.28 -9.76 -11.95
N ARG A 297 -1.21 -10.76 -12.84
CA ARG A 297 -0.83 -10.54 -14.25
C ARG A 297 -1.79 -9.60 -14.98
N GLN A 298 -3.08 -9.69 -14.68
CA GLN A 298 -4.06 -8.73 -15.17
C GLN A 298 -3.69 -7.30 -14.76
N MET A 299 -3.43 -7.07 -13.47
CA MET A 299 -3.05 -5.75 -12.98
C MET A 299 -1.78 -5.24 -13.65
N ASP A 300 -0.74 -6.08 -13.73
CA ASP A 300 0.52 -5.72 -14.39
C ASP A 300 0.30 -5.34 -15.87
N GLY A 301 -0.55 -6.08 -16.58
CA GLY A 301 -0.94 -5.79 -17.96
C GLY A 301 -1.64 -4.43 -18.08
N MET A 302 -2.59 -4.14 -17.20
CA MET A 302 -3.32 -2.87 -17.19
C MET A 302 -2.42 -1.67 -16.89
N LEU A 303 -1.49 -1.79 -15.93
CA LEU A 303 -0.54 -0.73 -15.61
C LEU A 303 0.47 -0.51 -16.74
N ARG A 304 0.96 -1.59 -17.37
CA ARG A 304 1.79 -1.51 -18.59
C ARG A 304 1.08 -0.74 -19.69
N ASP A 305 -0.17 -1.11 -19.99
CA ASP A 305 -0.93 -0.49 -21.08
C ASP A 305 -1.17 1.00 -20.86
N TYR A 306 -1.41 1.41 -19.61
CA TYR A 306 -1.49 2.83 -19.25
C TYR A 306 -0.22 3.59 -19.67
N VAL A 307 0.96 3.06 -19.33
CA VAL A 307 2.25 3.68 -19.68
C VAL A 307 2.49 3.66 -21.19
N LEU A 308 2.14 2.57 -21.88
CA LEU A 308 2.26 2.49 -23.35
C LEU A 308 1.38 3.54 -24.04
N GLY A 309 0.16 3.78 -23.53
CA GLY A 309 -0.70 4.86 -24.01
C GLY A 309 -0.11 6.26 -23.81
N ILE A 310 0.70 6.48 -22.76
CA ILE A 310 1.45 7.73 -22.55
C ILE A 310 2.60 7.88 -23.55
N VAL A 311 3.28 6.77 -23.87
CA VAL A 311 4.34 6.73 -24.89
C VAL A 311 3.78 7.09 -26.26
N GLU A 312 2.64 6.53 -26.65
CA GLU A 312 1.95 6.86 -27.92
C GLU A 312 1.52 8.33 -28.00
N GLN A 313 1.13 8.91 -26.86
CA GLN A 313 0.81 10.34 -26.76
C GLN A 313 2.05 11.25 -26.82
N GLY A 314 3.26 10.70 -26.82
CA GLY A 314 4.51 11.47 -26.79
C GLY A 314 4.76 12.21 -25.48
N LYS A 315 4.16 11.77 -24.37
CA LYS A 315 4.23 12.42 -23.05
C LYS A 315 5.24 11.79 -22.09
N TYR A 316 5.86 10.68 -22.48
CA TYR A 316 6.89 9.96 -21.72
C TYR A 316 7.94 10.92 -21.16
N GLN A 317 8.31 10.73 -19.89
CA GLN A 317 9.35 11.53 -19.22
C GLN A 317 10.63 10.71 -19.05
N PRO A 318 11.83 11.31 -19.18
CA PRO A 318 13.08 10.63 -18.83
C PRO A 318 13.06 10.10 -17.38
N LEU A 319 13.66 8.93 -17.15
CA LEU A 319 13.83 8.30 -15.83
C LEU A 319 14.99 8.90 -15.02
N LEU A 320 15.89 9.64 -15.67
CA LEU A 320 17.06 10.27 -15.08
C LEU A 320 17.02 11.76 -15.38
N SER A 321 16.16 12.48 -14.67
CA SER A 321 16.09 13.93 -14.76
C SER A 321 16.86 14.61 -13.61
N LYS A 322 17.41 15.80 -13.88
CA LYS A 322 17.98 16.67 -12.82
C LYS A 322 16.93 17.26 -11.87
N LYS A 323 15.64 16.96 -12.10
CA LYS A 323 14.47 17.46 -11.37
C LYS A 323 13.65 16.34 -10.74
N GLU A 324 14.25 15.17 -10.51
CA GLU A 324 13.52 14.05 -9.91
C GLU A 324 13.36 14.20 -8.40
N GLY A 325 12.18 13.81 -7.91
CA GLY A 325 11.86 13.79 -6.48
C GLY A 325 11.03 14.96 -5.97
N THR A 326 10.31 15.69 -6.82
CA THR A 326 9.27 16.61 -6.35
C THR A 326 8.01 16.48 -7.19
N ILE A 327 6.87 16.67 -6.53
CA ILE A 327 5.50 16.80 -7.07
C ILE A 327 5.41 17.66 -8.37
N ASP A 328 6.43 18.50 -8.65
CA ASP A 328 6.58 19.26 -9.89
C ASP A 328 6.71 18.39 -11.16
N ALA A 329 7.27 17.17 -11.06
CA ALA A 329 7.33 16.25 -12.21
C ALA A 329 5.93 15.74 -12.59
N MET A 330 5.07 15.47 -11.59
CA MET A 330 3.70 14.99 -11.79
C MET A 330 2.76 16.08 -12.32
N THR A 331 2.87 17.30 -11.78
CA THR A 331 2.03 18.43 -12.19
C THR A 331 2.36 18.95 -13.60
N SER A 332 3.59 18.75 -14.08
CA SER A 332 4.00 19.14 -15.43
C SER A 332 3.82 18.03 -16.49
N ALA A 333 3.93 16.76 -16.10
CA ALA A 333 3.80 15.63 -17.03
C ALA A 333 2.33 15.34 -17.41
N GLY A 334 1.38 15.63 -16.52
CA GLY A 334 -0.05 15.42 -16.77
C GLY A 334 -0.50 13.96 -16.73
N TYR A 335 0.29 13.08 -16.09
CA TYR A 335 -0.03 11.68 -15.80
C TYR A 335 0.74 11.20 -14.55
N ASN A 336 0.41 10.01 -14.05
CA ASN A 336 1.13 9.42 -12.91
C ASN A 336 2.47 8.81 -13.37
N THR A 337 3.58 9.48 -13.08
CA THR A 337 4.94 9.04 -13.46
C THR A 337 5.40 7.82 -12.67
N GLU A 338 4.81 7.51 -11.51
CA GLU A 338 5.20 6.33 -10.72
C GLU A 338 4.87 5.02 -11.42
N LEU A 339 3.84 5.00 -12.28
CA LEU A 339 3.53 3.82 -13.09
C LEU A 339 4.60 3.56 -14.15
N GLN A 340 5.25 4.62 -14.64
CA GLN A 340 6.42 4.51 -15.51
C GLN A 340 7.62 3.96 -14.72
N ASP A 341 7.81 4.42 -13.48
CA ASP A 341 8.83 3.95 -12.55
C ASP A 341 8.66 2.47 -12.21
N TYR A 342 7.43 2.02 -11.95
CA TYR A 342 7.06 0.62 -11.79
C TYR A 342 7.46 -0.22 -13.00
N LEU A 343 7.14 0.24 -14.21
CA LEU A 343 7.47 -0.49 -15.42
C LEU A 343 8.99 -0.51 -15.70
N ALA A 344 9.72 0.54 -15.30
CA ALA A 344 11.18 0.55 -15.35
C ALA A 344 11.78 -0.48 -14.38
N TYR A 345 11.26 -0.60 -13.16
CA TYR A 345 11.63 -1.65 -12.22
C TYR A 345 11.35 -3.05 -12.79
N GLN A 346 10.17 -3.29 -13.35
CA GLN A 346 9.83 -4.57 -14.01
C GLN A 346 10.83 -4.89 -15.13
N TYR A 347 11.10 -3.92 -16.00
CA TYR A 347 12.05 -4.07 -17.10
C TYR A 347 13.47 -4.38 -16.61
N TYR A 348 13.92 -3.72 -15.53
CA TYR A 348 15.21 -4.04 -14.90
C TYR A 348 15.24 -5.50 -14.45
N VAL A 349 14.24 -5.94 -13.68
CA VAL A 349 14.19 -7.31 -13.14
C VAL A 349 14.10 -8.34 -14.26
N GLN A 350 13.32 -8.07 -15.31
CA GLN A 350 13.22 -8.95 -16.48
C GLN A 350 14.55 -9.04 -17.26
N THR A 351 15.30 -7.93 -17.36
CA THR A 351 16.51 -7.84 -18.18
C THR A 351 17.75 -8.35 -17.47
N TYR A 352 17.93 -7.98 -16.20
CA TYR A 352 19.15 -8.26 -15.42
C TYR A 352 18.93 -9.24 -14.26
N GLY A 353 17.68 -9.52 -13.91
CA GLY A 353 17.31 -10.39 -12.79
C GLY A 353 17.24 -9.65 -11.46
N LYS A 354 16.34 -10.10 -10.57
CA LYS A 354 16.24 -9.63 -9.18
C LYS A 354 17.58 -9.70 -8.41
N PRO A 355 18.45 -10.73 -8.58
CA PRO A 355 19.76 -10.74 -7.93
C PRO A 355 20.67 -9.57 -8.33
N ALA A 356 20.64 -9.13 -9.59
CA ALA A 356 21.38 -7.95 -10.04
C ALA A 356 20.82 -6.68 -9.39
N PHE A 357 19.49 -6.57 -9.27
CA PHE A 357 18.85 -5.43 -8.59
C PHE A 357 19.28 -5.36 -7.12
N MET A 358 19.28 -6.50 -6.43
CA MET A 358 19.74 -6.59 -5.05
C MET A 358 21.22 -6.25 -4.88
N ASN A 359 22.06 -6.64 -5.85
CA ASN A 359 23.47 -6.26 -5.88
C ASN A 359 23.63 -4.75 -6.08
N TYR A 360 22.86 -4.14 -6.99
CA TYR A 360 22.83 -2.69 -7.20
C TYR A 360 22.46 -1.96 -5.90
N LEU A 361 21.32 -2.32 -5.30
CA LEU A 361 20.82 -1.68 -4.10
C LEU A 361 21.82 -1.81 -2.95
N ASN A 362 22.36 -3.00 -2.69
CA ASN A 362 23.33 -3.18 -1.60
C ASN A 362 24.61 -2.38 -1.81
N ARG A 363 25.12 -2.30 -3.05
CA ARG A 363 26.28 -1.46 -3.38
C ARG A 363 25.99 0.01 -3.15
N TYR A 364 24.83 0.48 -3.63
CA TYR A 364 24.40 1.86 -3.46
C TYR A 364 24.33 2.24 -1.98
N LEU A 365 23.60 1.45 -1.18
CA LEU A 365 23.41 1.72 0.26
C LEU A 365 24.73 1.65 1.06
N SER A 366 25.74 0.95 0.54
CA SER A 366 27.09 0.92 1.13
C SER A 366 28.01 2.08 0.68
N GLY A 367 27.51 3.04 -0.12
CA GLY A 367 28.29 4.16 -0.65
C GLY A 367 29.17 3.81 -1.85
N GLY A 368 28.88 2.71 -2.54
CA GLY A 368 29.65 2.26 -3.70
C GLY A 368 29.47 3.16 -4.92
N ALA A 369 30.57 3.75 -5.40
CA ALA A 369 30.56 4.46 -6.67
C ALA A 369 30.20 3.51 -7.84
N ASN A 370 29.44 4.01 -8.82
CA ASN A 370 29.01 3.25 -10.00
C ASN A 370 28.26 1.94 -9.65
N ALA A 371 27.54 1.91 -8.53
CA ALA A 371 26.82 0.74 -8.03
C ALA A 371 25.95 0.07 -9.12
N PHE A 372 25.24 0.87 -9.90
CA PHE A 372 24.38 0.40 -10.99
C PHE A 372 25.19 -0.36 -12.04
N GLN A 373 26.26 0.25 -12.58
CA GLN A 373 27.09 -0.37 -13.61
C GLN A 373 27.78 -1.64 -13.13
N ALA A 374 28.24 -1.65 -11.88
CA ALA A 374 28.85 -2.82 -11.28
C ALA A 374 27.87 -4.01 -11.13
N ALA A 375 26.57 -3.74 -11.06
CA ALA A 375 25.54 -4.76 -10.88
C ALA A 375 24.87 -5.19 -12.20
N ALA A 376 24.50 -4.23 -13.05
CA ALA A 376 23.79 -4.47 -14.32
C ALA A 376 24.73 -4.63 -15.53
N GLY A 377 26.02 -4.31 -15.40
CA GLY A 377 26.98 -4.36 -16.50
C GLY A 377 26.85 -3.22 -17.53
N VAL A 378 25.87 -2.32 -17.36
CA VAL A 378 25.64 -1.14 -18.21
C VAL A 378 25.52 0.11 -17.36
N THR A 379 25.78 1.29 -17.92
CA THR A 379 25.53 2.54 -17.20
C THR A 379 24.03 2.79 -17.03
N GLU A 380 23.65 3.57 -16.03
CA GLU A 380 22.24 3.89 -15.78
C GLU A 380 21.62 4.68 -16.94
N SER A 381 22.38 5.56 -17.59
CA SER A 381 21.95 6.26 -18.81
C SER A 381 21.74 5.30 -20.00
N ALA A 382 22.55 4.25 -20.12
CA ALA A 382 22.32 3.21 -21.12
C ALA A 382 21.05 2.40 -20.80
N PHE A 383 20.79 2.13 -19.52
CA PHE A 383 19.54 1.51 -19.09
C PHE A 383 18.31 2.35 -19.46
N GLU A 384 18.29 3.65 -19.16
CA GLU A 384 17.19 4.55 -19.56
C GLU A 384 16.97 4.54 -21.07
N THR A 385 18.04 4.61 -21.86
CA THR A 385 17.97 4.56 -23.32
C THR A 385 17.35 3.26 -23.81
N ASN A 386 17.77 2.13 -23.24
CA ASN A 386 17.26 0.81 -23.59
C ASN A 386 15.80 0.62 -23.16
N PHE A 387 15.43 1.10 -21.97
CA PHE A 387 14.06 1.04 -21.48
C PHE A 387 13.11 1.84 -22.38
N ARG A 388 13.50 3.04 -22.78
CA ARG A 388 12.70 3.85 -23.71
C ARG A 388 12.52 3.14 -25.06
N ALA A 389 13.59 2.57 -25.61
CA ALA A 389 13.51 1.80 -26.85
C ALA A 389 12.62 0.56 -26.72
N TYR A 390 12.66 -0.11 -25.56
CA TYR A 390 11.77 -1.21 -25.22
C TYR A 390 10.30 -0.76 -25.25
N LEU A 391 9.93 0.34 -24.60
CA LEU A 391 8.56 0.86 -24.63
C LEU A 391 8.09 1.21 -26.06
N GLU A 392 8.95 1.83 -26.87
CA GLU A 392 8.67 2.16 -28.27
C GLU A 392 8.53 0.92 -29.18
N GLN A 393 9.06 -0.23 -28.75
CA GLN A 393 8.84 -1.53 -29.39
C GLN A 393 7.54 -2.18 -28.90
N GLU A 394 7.25 -2.09 -27.60
CA GLU A 394 6.04 -2.64 -26.99
C GLU A 394 4.76 -2.04 -27.58
N THR A 395 4.75 -0.74 -27.90
CA THR A 395 3.59 -0.10 -28.56
C THR A 395 3.26 -0.71 -29.93
N LYS A 396 4.18 -1.45 -30.54
CA LYS A 396 4.04 -2.08 -31.86
C LYS A 396 3.92 -3.60 -31.78
N ARG A 397 3.91 -4.18 -30.57
CA ARG A 397 3.82 -5.62 -30.36
C ARG A 397 2.49 -6.14 -30.92
N SER A 398 2.54 -7.33 -31.52
CA SER A 398 1.38 -8.08 -31.98
C SER A 398 1.55 -9.55 -31.64
N SER A 399 0.44 -10.28 -31.62
CA SER A 399 0.37 -11.71 -31.29
C SER A 399 -0.52 -12.45 -32.26
N ASN A 400 -0.34 -13.77 -32.36
CA ASN A 400 -1.17 -14.65 -33.18
C ASN A 400 -2.52 -14.94 -32.51
N GLY A 401 -2.57 -14.80 -31.18
CA GLY A 401 -3.75 -14.97 -30.37
C GLY A 401 -3.41 -15.19 -28.90
N MET A 402 -4.36 -15.78 -28.20
CA MET A 402 -4.31 -16.02 -26.77
C MET A 402 -4.12 -17.51 -26.46
N GLU A 403 -3.25 -17.83 -25.53
CA GLU A 403 -3.22 -19.12 -24.85
C GLU A 403 -3.86 -18.97 -23.47
N ILE A 404 -4.86 -19.79 -23.16
CA ILE A 404 -5.50 -19.83 -21.84
C ILE A 404 -5.31 -21.20 -21.22
N THR A 405 -5.03 -21.24 -19.93
CA THR A 405 -5.09 -22.46 -19.13
C THR A 405 -6.25 -22.33 -18.16
N LEU A 406 -7.19 -23.28 -18.21
CA LEU A 406 -8.38 -23.30 -17.39
C LEU A 406 -8.61 -24.66 -16.74
N LYS A 407 -9.34 -24.68 -15.64
CA LYS A 407 -9.76 -25.89 -14.92
C LYS A 407 -11.28 -26.01 -14.95
N VAL A 408 -11.76 -27.11 -15.51
CA VAL A 408 -13.16 -27.53 -15.45
C VAL A 408 -13.34 -28.40 -14.21
N PRO A 409 -14.32 -28.12 -13.33
CA PRO A 409 -14.48 -28.85 -12.08
C PRO A 409 -15.05 -30.25 -12.30
N ASP A 410 -14.81 -31.15 -11.33
CA ASP A 410 -15.46 -32.46 -11.29
C ASP A 410 -16.98 -32.30 -11.20
N GLY A 411 -17.71 -33.10 -11.97
CA GLY A 411 -19.16 -33.04 -11.99
C GLY A 411 -19.76 -31.79 -12.64
N PHE A 412 -18.97 -31.05 -13.45
CA PHE A 412 -19.49 -29.97 -14.29
C PHE A 412 -20.66 -30.46 -15.15
N GLN A 413 -21.80 -29.76 -15.09
CA GLN A 413 -23.01 -30.07 -15.83
C GLN A 413 -23.51 -28.80 -16.52
N GLY A 414 -23.08 -28.62 -17.76
CA GLY A 414 -23.33 -27.42 -18.53
C GLY A 414 -22.46 -27.38 -19.78
N ASP A 415 -22.44 -26.21 -20.40
CA ASP A 415 -21.69 -25.92 -21.62
C ASP A 415 -20.73 -24.74 -21.41
N LEU A 416 -19.64 -24.78 -22.17
CA LEU A 416 -18.65 -23.70 -22.26
C LEU A 416 -18.65 -23.19 -23.69
N HIS A 417 -18.84 -21.88 -23.86
CA HIS A 417 -18.87 -21.27 -25.18
C HIS A 417 -17.80 -20.19 -25.30
N LEU A 418 -17.13 -20.16 -26.45
CA LEU A 418 -16.12 -19.17 -26.77
C LEU A 418 -16.64 -18.20 -27.83
N LEU A 419 -16.46 -16.91 -27.60
CA LEU A 419 -16.58 -15.88 -28.62
C LEU A 419 -15.20 -15.27 -28.86
N ALA A 420 -14.63 -15.54 -30.05
CA ALA A 420 -13.38 -14.94 -30.47
C ALA A 420 -13.56 -13.43 -30.76
N GLN A 421 -12.46 -12.68 -30.66
CA GLN A 421 -12.44 -11.26 -30.98
C GLN A 421 -12.79 -10.98 -32.45
N GLY A 422 -13.25 -9.76 -32.74
CA GLY A 422 -13.59 -9.31 -34.09
C GLY A 422 -14.72 -8.29 -34.10
N THR A 423 -15.45 -8.20 -35.22
CA THR A 423 -16.58 -7.29 -35.38
C THR A 423 -17.86 -8.00 -35.78
N GLY A 424 -19.01 -7.42 -35.44
CA GLY A 424 -20.32 -7.95 -35.79
C GLY A 424 -20.71 -9.19 -34.99
N THR A 425 -21.88 -9.73 -35.34
CA THR A 425 -22.50 -10.86 -34.64
C THR A 425 -22.12 -12.18 -35.31
N THR A 426 -21.66 -13.16 -34.53
CA THR A 426 -21.31 -14.50 -35.02
C THR A 426 -21.79 -15.57 -34.03
N PRO A 427 -22.03 -16.82 -34.48
CA PRO A 427 -22.20 -17.94 -33.57
C PRO A 427 -20.99 -18.12 -32.65
N THR A 428 -21.24 -18.46 -31.39
CA THR A 428 -20.19 -18.87 -30.45
C THR A 428 -19.72 -20.31 -30.76
N GLN A 429 -18.55 -20.68 -30.26
CA GLN A 429 -18.00 -22.03 -30.38
C GLN A 429 -18.10 -22.77 -29.05
N GLN A 430 -18.89 -23.83 -28.99
CA GLN A 430 -18.94 -24.69 -27.81
C GLN A 430 -17.64 -25.49 -27.69
N LEU A 431 -17.03 -25.46 -26.50
CA LEU A 431 -15.80 -26.18 -26.17
C LEU A 431 -16.17 -27.52 -25.51
N LEU A 432 -15.84 -28.63 -26.17
CA LEU A 432 -16.12 -29.97 -25.64
C LEU A 432 -15.00 -30.43 -24.70
N LEU A 433 -15.02 -29.92 -23.47
CA LEU A 433 -14.03 -30.20 -22.44
C LEU A 433 -14.55 -31.19 -21.39
N GLN A 434 -13.70 -32.13 -20.99
CA GLN A 434 -13.95 -33.00 -19.82
C GLN A 434 -13.50 -32.29 -18.53
N PRO A 435 -13.93 -32.73 -17.34
CA PRO A 435 -13.35 -32.28 -16.08
C PRO A 435 -11.81 -32.41 -16.09
N GLY A 436 -11.13 -31.42 -15.51
CA GLY A 436 -9.66 -31.35 -15.47
C GLY A 436 -9.09 -30.02 -15.98
N THR A 437 -7.76 -29.97 -16.07
CA THR A 437 -7.03 -28.79 -16.56
C THR A 437 -6.76 -28.90 -18.05
N HIS A 438 -7.03 -27.82 -18.77
CA HIS A 438 -6.86 -27.71 -20.23
C HIS A 438 -6.12 -26.44 -20.59
N THR A 439 -5.26 -26.53 -21.60
CA THR A 439 -4.61 -25.38 -22.23
C THR A 439 -5.10 -25.26 -23.66
N LEU A 440 -5.65 -24.10 -24.00
CA LEU A 440 -6.25 -23.82 -25.29
C LEU A 440 -5.51 -22.67 -25.97
N ARG A 441 -5.30 -22.78 -27.29
CA ARG A 441 -4.86 -21.66 -28.12
C ARG A 441 -6.01 -21.15 -28.95
N ILE A 442 -6.28 -19.86 -28.83
CA ILE A 442 -7.38 -19.16 -29.48
C ILE A 442 -6.74 -18.14 -30.42
N TYR A 443 -6.83 -18.40 -31.72
CA TYR A 443 -6.29 -17.54 -32.75
C TYR A 443 -7.22 -16.35 -33.01
N ARG A 444 -6.66 -15.24 -33.51
CA ARG A 444 -7.43 -14.04 -33.87
C ARG A 444 -8.52 -14.28 -34.92
N ASP A 445 -8.35 -15.30 -35.77
CA ASP A 445 -9.34 -15.71 -36.77
C ASP A 445 -10.46 -16.59 -36.19
N GLY A 446 -10.41 -16.89 -34.89
CA GLY A 446 -11.36 -17.73 -34.17
C GLY A 446 -11.03 -19.22 -34.16
N ARG A 447 -9.94 -19.67 -34.79
CA ARG A 447 -9.50 -21.06 -34.68
C ARG A 447 -9.12 -21.40 -33.23
N VAL A 448 -9.47 -22.60 -32.78
CA VAL A 448 -9.15 -23.11 -31.43
C VAL A 448 -8.33 -24.39 -31.53
N GLU A 449 -7.22 -24.47 -30.80
CA GLU A 449 -6.45 -25.69 -30.54
C GLU A 449 -6.54 -26.08 -29.07
N GLY A 450 -6.38 -27.36 -28.76
CA GLY A 450 -6.46 -27.89 -27.39
C GLY A 450 -7.86 -28.36 -26.95
N ALA A 451 -8.89 -28.07 -27.75
CA ALA A 451 -10.25 -28.58 -27.55
C ALA A 451 -10.91 -28.95 -28.89
N LYS A 452 -11.82 -29.92 -28.85
CA LYS A 452 -12.79 -30.07 -29.94
C LYS A 452 -13.84 -28.98 -29.81
N THR A 453 -14.21 -28.35 -30.93
CA THR A 453 -15.23 -27.31 -30.96
C THR A 453 -16.40 -27.71 -31.87
N GLN A 454 -17.57 -27.18 -31.56
CA GLN A 454 -18.74 -27.23 -32.44
C GLN A 454 -19.45 -25.87 -32.43
N THR A 455 -20.10 -25.53 -33.53
CA THR A 455 -20.87 -24.28 -33.61
C THR A 455 -22.04 -24.34 -32.65
N ALA A 456 -22.10 -23.39 -31.72
CA ALA A 456 -23.26 -23.24 -30.85
C ALA A 456 -24.40 -22.54 -31.60
N HIS A 457 -25.63 -22.76 -31.14
CA HIS A 457 -26.81 -22.10 -31.72
C HIS A 457 -26.85 -20.59 -31.42
N ASP A 458 -26.24 -20.17 -30.31
CA ASP A 458 -26.30 -18.79 -29.84
C ASP A 458 -25.29 -17.90 -30.54
N GLN A 459 -25.76 -16.71 -30.94
CA GLN A 459 -24.95 -15.67 -31.55
C GLN A 459 -24.68 -14.54 -30.56
N ALA A 460 -23.47 -13.99 -30.61
CA ALA A 460 -23.06 -12.88 -29.78
C ALA A 460 -22.30 -11.83 -30.59
N GLU A 461 -22.38 -10.57 -30.16
CA GLU A 461 -21.63 -9.45 -30.75
C GLU A 461 -20.17 -9.51 -30.29
N ARG A 462 -19.25 -9.50 -31.25
CA ARG A 462 -17.80 -9.53 -30.98
C ARG A 462 -17.27 -8.16 -30.59
N ASP A 463 -16.22 -8.20 -29.77
CA ASP A 463 -15.37 -7.06 -29.44
C ASP A 463 -14.03 -7.20 -30.19
N GLN A 464 -13.50 -6.09 -30.71
CA GLN A 464 -12.23 -6.11 -31.46
C GLN A 464 -11.03 -6.45 -30.56
N SER A 465 -11.12 -6.12 -29.27
CA SER A 465 -10.03 -6.26 -28.32
C SER A 465 -10.37 -7.22 -27.17
N ALA A 466 -11.38 -8.08 -27.32
CA ALA A 466 -11.71 -9.05 -26.29
C ALA A 466 -12.18 -10.41 -26.81
N VAL A 467 -11.78 -11.44 -26.10
CA VAL A 467 -12.30 -12.82 -26.20
C VAL A 467 -13.19 -13.07 -25.00
N TYR A 468 -14.29 -13.81 -25.18
CA TYR A 468 -15.22 -14.16 -24.11
C TYR A 468 -15.36 -15.67 -23.97
N LEU A 469 -15.34 -16.15 -22.72
CA LEU A 469 -15.69 -17.50 -22.33
C LEU A 469 -16.98 -17.46 -21.52
N PHE A 470 -18.06 -17.98 -22.09
CA PHE A 470 -19.35 -18.13 -21.42
C PHE A 470 -19.43 -19.48 -20.72
N VAL A 471 -20.10 -19.51 -19.58
CA VAL A 471 -20.35 -20.71 -18.78
C VAL A 471 -21.84 -20.79 -18.52
N ASP A 472 -22.49 -21.84 -19.03
CA ASP A 472 -23.93 -22.06 -18.91
C ASP A 472 -24.18 -23.41 -18.26
N LEU A 473 -24.76 -23.43 -17.07
CA LEU A 473 -25.05 -24.63 -16.30
C LEU A 473 -26.46 -25.15 -16.57
N ASN A 474 -26.61 -26.48 -16.50
CA ASN A 474 -27.92 -27.13 -16.58
C ASN A 474 -28.83 -26.80 -15.39
N ARG A 475 -28.26 -26.31 -14.29
CA ARG A 475 -28.96 -25.88 -13.09
C ARG A 475 -28.21 -24.76 -12.39
N ALA A 476 -28.96 -23.83 -11.79
CA ALA A 476 -28.37 -22.77 -10.99
C ALA A 476 -27.61 -23.32 -9.77
N VAL A 477 -26.50 -22.69 -9.46
CA VAL A 477 -25.69 -22.92 -8.25
C VAL A 477 -25.56 -21.63 -7.46
N SER A 478 -25.30 -21.76 -6.17
CA SER A 478 -24.97 -20.60 -5.32
C SER A 478 -23.45 -20.50 -5.20
N GLU A 479 -22.89 -19.42 -5.73
CA GLU A 479 -21.46 -19.10 -5.66
C GLU A 479 -21.31 -17.64 -5.24
N GLN A 480 -20.41 -17.36 -4.30
CA GLN A 480 -20.14 -16.00 -3.80
C GLN A 480 -21.40 -15.25 -3.31
N GLY A 481 -22.35 -15.99 -2.71
CA GLY A 481 -23.60 -15.44 -2.19
C GLY A 481 -24.64 -15.13 -3.27
N VAL A 482 -24.41 -15.54 -4.52
CA VAL A 482 -25.26 -15.25 -5.68
C VAL A 482 -25.70 -16.56 -6.30
N THR A 483 -27.00 -16.68 -6.57
CA THR A 483 -27.56 -17.83 -7.29
C THR A 483 -27.60 -17.51 -8.79
N SER A 484 -26.90 -18.31 -9.59
CA SER A 484 -26.78 -18.13 -11.02
C SER A 484 -26.60 -19.47 -11.74
N ASP A 485 -27.12 -19.58 -12.96
CA ASP A 485 -26.90 -20.68 -13.89
C ASP A 485 -26.05 -20.28 -15.10
N SER A 486 -25.73 -19.00 -15.27
CA SER A 486 -25.00 -18.53 -16.45
C SER A 486 -24.11 -17.34 -16.13
N GLY A 487 -22.99 -17.24 -16.82
CA GLY A 487 -22.00 -16.19 -16.61
C GLY A 487 -20.87 -16.29 -17.61
N GLY A 488 -19.73 -15.70 -17.26
CA GLY A 488 -18.54 -15.85 -18.07
C GLY A 488 -17.38 -14.97 -17.65
N MET A 489 -16.36 -14.99 -18.48
CA MET A 489 -15.09 -14.33 -18.30
C MET A 489 -14.64 -13.65 -19.59
N GLY A 490 -14.16 -12.42 -19.49
CA GLY A 490 -13.59 -11.65 -20.60
C GLY A 490 -12.07 -11.60 -20.51
N PHE A 491 -11.41 -11.62 -21.67
CA PHE A 491 -9.96 -11.55 -21.82
C PHE A 491 -9.62 -10.44 -22.81
N TYR A 492 -8.71 -9.54 -22.45
CA TYR A 492 -8.40 -8.36 -23.26
C TYR A 492 -7.14 -8.56 -24.07
N ASP A 493 -7.18 -8.11 -25.33
CA ASP A 493 -6.04 -7.97 -26.24
C ASP A 493 -5.60 -6.52 -26.26
N SER A 494 -4.39 -6.24 -25.80
CA SER A 494 -3.87 -4.88 -25.74
C SER A 494 -2.36 -4.85 -25.92
N TYR A 495 -1.91 -4.08 -26.91
CA TYR A 495 -0.53 -4.05 -27.40
C TYR A 495 0.04 -5.46 -27.66
N GLY A 496 -0.79 -6.34 -28.24
CA GLY A 496 -0.42 -7.72 -28.56
C GLY A 496 -0.28 -8.66 -27.36
N GLU A 497 -0.54 -8.20 -26.13
CA GLU A 497 -0.64 -9.05 -24.95
C GLU A 497 -2.08 -9.44 -24.66
N TYR A 498 -2.24 -10.60 -24.01
CA TYR A 498 -3.53 -11.04 -23.50
C TYR A 498 -3.50 -11.19 -21.99
N TYR A 499 -4.52 -10.67 -21.33
CA TYR A 499 -4.70 -10.84 -19.90
C TYR A 499 -6.17 -11.06 -19.54
N TYR A 500 -6.37 -11.70 -18.38
CA TYR A 500 -7.69 -11.83 -17.78
C TYR A 500 -8.29 -10.44 -17.52
N GLY A 501 -9.56 -10.25 -17.86
CA GLY A 501 -10.22 -8.95 -17.79
C GLY A 501 -11.23 -8.83 -16.67
N TYR A 502 -12.27 -9.64 -16.70
CA TYR A 502 -13.32 -9.62 -15.68
C TYR A 502 -14.18 -10.87 -15.74
N ALA A 503 -14.84 -11.16 -14.64
CA ALA A 503 -15.89 -12.16 -14.53
C ALA A 503 -17.27 -11.47 -14.50
N TRP A 504 -18.29 -12.19 -14.94
CA TRP A 504 -19.68 -11.84 -14.64
C TRP A 504 -20.53 -13.07 -14.31
N LEU A 505 -21.57 -12.84 -13.51
CA LEU A 505 -22.64 -13.79 -13.23
C LEU A 505 -23.96 -13.15 -13.60
N ASN A 506 -24.79 -13.85 -14.38
CA ASN A 506 -26.13 -13.41 -14.70
C ASN A 506 -27.07 -13.73 -13.55
N THR A 507 -27.85 -12.76 -13.09
CA THR A 507 -28.83 -12.96 -12.02
C THR A 507 -30.24 -12.64 -12.51
N SER A 508 -31.22 -13.41 -12.05
CA SER A 508 -32.63 -13.18 -12.37
C SER A 508 -33.21 -11.92 -11.70
N ALA A 509 -32.58 -11.41 -10.64
CA ALA A 509 -33.09 -10.31 -9.83
C ALA A 509 -32.44 -8.94 -10.14
N GLN A 510 -31.17 -8.89 -10.57
CA GLN A 510 -30.37 -7.65 -10.60
C GLN A 510 -29.59 -7.45 -11.91
N GLY A 511 -29.78 -8.31 -12.93
CA GLY A 511 -28.96 -8.33 -14.13
C GLY A 511 -27.57 -8.93 -13.86
N ALA A 512 -26.58 -8.62 -14.69
CA ALA A 512 -25.22 -9.13 -14.53
C ALA A 512 -24.50 -8.44 -13.37
N ILE A 513 -23.89 -9.23 -12.49
CA ILE A 513 -22.94 -8.76 -11.48
C ILE A 513 -21.52 -9.14 -11.90
N TYR A 514 -20.52 -8.46 -11.34
CA TYR A 514 -19.11 -8.60 -11.75
C TYR A 514 -18.24 -8.86 -10.52
N PRO A 515 -18.06 -10.13 -10.13
CA PRO A 515 -17.20 -10.49 -9.02
C PRO A 515 -15.72 -10.29 -9.36
N ASP A 516 -14.91 -9.95 -8.35
CA ASP A 516 -13.46 -9.87 -8.47
C ASP A 516 -12.84 -11.24 -8.18
N THR A 517 -12.76 -12.07 -9.22
CA THR A 517 -12.38 -13.48 -9.11
C THR A 517 -11.88 -13.98 -10.47
N ASN A 518 -11.04 -15.02 -10.48
CA ASN A 518 -10.67 -15.78 -11.68
C ASN A 518 -11.55 -17.04 -11.89
N LYS A 519 -12.60 -17.22 -11.09
CA LYS A 519 -13.42 -18.43 -11.07
C LYS A 519 -14.90 -18.10 -11.17
N VAL A 520 -15.58 -18.73 -12.13
CA VAL A 520 -17.00 -18.51 -12.43
C VAL A 520 -17.68 -19.85 -12.64
N LEU A 521 -18.73 -20.10 -11.87
CA LEU A 521 -19.57 -21.31 -11.96
C LEU A 521 -18.74 -22.59 -11.87
N GLY A 522 -17.73 -22.57 -11.01
CA GLY A 522 -16.78 -23.66 -10.80
C GLY A 522 -15.61 -23.73 -11.80
N VAL A 523 -15.70 -23.07 -12.95
CA VAL A 523 -14.61 -22.99 -13.95
C VAL A 523 -13.61 -21.94 -13.52
N GLU A 524 -12.32 -22.31 -13.49
CA GLU A 524 -11.25 -21.45 -12.98
C GLU A 524 -10.21 -21.16 -14.07
N ILE A 525 -9.83 -19.90 -14.23
CA ILE A 525 -8.72 -19.50 -15.11
C ILE A 525 -7.42 -19.53 -14.31
N LEU A 526 -6.46 -20.34 -14.79
CA LEU A 526 -5.16 -20.53 -14.15
C LEU A 526 -4.07 -19.67 -14.80
N ASP A 527 -4.14 -19.50 -16.13
CA ASP A 527 -3.18 -18.69 -16.87
C ASP A 527 -3.78 -18.10 -18.15
N VAL A 528 -3.25 -16.95 -18.56
CA VAL A 528 -3.57 -16.22 -19.80
C VAL A 528 -2.29 -15.57 -20.30
N ARG A 529 -1.96 -15.79 -21.57
CA ARG A 529 -0.80 -15.16 -22.22
C ARG A 529 -0.99 -15.06 -23.73
N ALA A 530 -0.25 -14.16 -24.37
CA ALA A 530 -0.13 -14.12 -25.82
C ALA A 530 0.81 -15.21 -26.37
N PHE A 531 0.65 -15.56 -27.65
CA PHE A 531 1.59 -16.41 -28.40
C PHE A 531 1.75 -16.00 -29.88
#